data_AF-A0A0D6KA34-F1
#
_entry.id   AF-A0A0D6KA34-F1
#
_cell.length_a   1.000
_cell.length_b   1.000
_cell.length_c   1.000
_cell.angle_alpha   90.00
_cell.angle_beta   90.00
_cell.angle_gamma   90.00
#
_symmetry.space_group_name_H-M   'P 1'
#
loop_
_entity.id
_entity.type
_entity.pdbx_description
1 polymer ?
#
loop_
_entity_poly.entity_id
_entity_poly.type
_entity_poly.pdbx_seq_one_letter_code
_entity_poly.pdbx_strand_id
1 'polypeptide(L)'
;MDSLKFQRLVYKNYLTYDHADADAGEIDFGHAMFEGICPFCQSQFKQYTHDPSLDFYKKQEEIMRRRLHLCNSCGWWQLNLEREFAGGGQKRVAFWWELYHAILVHVDISSDNVLLEDLKTNLARRWDDRKYINAQKAEDLVAGILKEHYRCDVHRVTANANSADGGIDLFLAEDNGKIHSAVQVKRRIDRDVESVKEVRNFVGALLLEGFERGIFVTTATRFSTPAQKVPKNPNLAKYKLELELIDGEMLLELLKYSISSSGLSLPVSIDCSTSWLCNDDRKTYSTLDLLFPSK
;
A
#
# COMPACT_ATOMS: atom_id res chain seq x y z
N MET A 1 15.60 -22.71 -9.01
CA MET A 1 14.19 -22.73 -9.43
C MET A 1 13.25 -22.00 -8.48
N ASP A 2 13.68 -21.53 -7.30
CA ASP A 2 12.82 -20.82 -6.32
C ASP A 2 12.86 -19.29 -6.38
N SER A 3 13.65 -18.67 -7.28
CA SER A 3 13.85 -17.22 -7.29
C SER A 3 12.58 -16.42 -7.58
N LEU A 4 11.62 -16.98 -8.34
CA LEU A 4 10.37 -16.31 -8.70
C LEU A 4 9.37 -16.22 -7.54
N LYS A 5 9.50 -17.05 -6.50
CA LYS A 5 8.56 -17.09 -5.38
C LYS A 5 8.45 -15.75 -4.64
N PHE A 6 9.56 -15.03 -4.57
CA PHE A 6 9.69 -13.74 -3.86
C PHE A 6 9.70 -12.54 -4.80
N GLN A 7 9.66 -12.75 -6.12
CA GLN A 7 9.57 -11.65 -7.06
C GLN A 7 8.14 -11.12 -7.12
N ARG A 8 7.97 -9.81 -6.97
CA ARG A 8 6.71 -9.11 -7.16
C ARG A 8 6.89 -7.96 -8.13
N LEU A 9 5.88 -7.74 -8.95
CA LEU A 9 5.80 -6.57 -9.82
C LEU A 9 5.33 -5.38 -9.00
N VAL A 10 6.14 -4.32 -8.98
CA VAL A 10 5.85 -3.07 -8.27
C VAL A 10 5.84 -1.92 -9.25
N TYR A 11 4.88 -1.01 -9.09
CA TYR A 11 4.73 0.19 -9.91
C TYR A 11 5.89 1.16 -9.68
N LYS A 12 6.44 1.72 -10.75
CA LYS A 12 7.52 2.71 -10.68
C LYS A 12 7.22 4.01 -11.42
N ASN A 13 6.64 3.90 -12.60
CA ASN A 13 6.36 5.06 -13.45
C ASN A 13 5.35 4.65 -14.53
N TYR A 14 5.07 5.54 -15.49
CA TYR A 14 4.29 5.23 -16.68
C TYR A 14 5.04 5.64 -17.95
N LEU A 15 4.68 5.02 -19.07
CA LEU A 15 5.03 5.47 -20.42
C LEU A 15 3.83 6.17 -21.04
N THR A 16 4.08 7.13 -21.93
CA THR A 16 3.05 7.84 -22.70
C THR A 16 3.29 7.61 -24.17
N TYR A 17 2.21 7.38 -24.91
CA TYR A 17 2.18 7.30 -26.36
C TYR A 17 1.14 8.30 -26.85
N ASP A 18 1.53 9.17 -27.78
CA ASP A 18 0.60 10.04 -28.51
C ASP A 18 0.29 9.43 -29.89
N HIS A 19 -0.57 10.10 -30.66
CA HIS A 19 -0.98 9.65 -31.98
C HIS A 19 0.14 9.36 -32.97
N ALA A 20 1.31 9.99 -32.81
CA ALA A 20 2.42 9.83 -33.74
C ALA A 20 3.24 8.56 -33.42
N ASP A 21 3.26 8.14 -32.16
CA ASP A 21 4.02 6.97 -31.66
C ASP A 21 3.18 5.67 -31.61
N ALA A 22 1.87 5.80 -31.86
CA ALA A 22 0.86 4.74 -31.87
C ALA A 22 1.21 3.53 -32.76
N ASP A 23 1.69 3.80 -33.97
CA ASP A 23 1.93 2.77 -34.99
C ASP A 23 3.04 1.78 -34.58
N ALA A 24 3.87 2.12 -33.58
CA ALA A 24 4.90 1.24 -33.04
C ALA A 24 4.55 0.61 -31.68
N GLY A 25 3.81 1.32 -30.80
CA GLY A 25 3.48 0.88 -29.45
C GLY A 25 2.12 0.18 -29.27
N GLU A 26 1.13 0.47 -30.13
CA GLU A 26 -0.19 -0.22 -30.08
C GLU A 26 -0.08 -1.72 -30.40
N ILE A 27 0.99 -2.13 -31.10
CA ILE A 27 1.22 -3.53 -31.47
C ILE A 27 1.53 -4.40 -30.23
N ASP A 28 2.26 -3.86 -29.25
CA ASP A 28 2.78 -4.67 -28.12
C ASP A 28 1.70 -5.06 -27.11
N PHE A 29 0.67 -4.22 -26.91
CA PHE A 29 -0.42 -4.49 -25.97
C PHE A 29 -1.78 -4.69 -26.63
N GLY A 30 -1.94 -4.38 -27.92
CA GLY A 30 -3.21 -4.42 -28.63
C GLY A 30 -3.95 -5.76 -28.53
N HIS A 31 -3.21 -6.88 -28.59
CA HIS A 31 -3.79 -8.21 -28.40
C HIS A 31 -4.35 -8.42 -26.99
N ALA A 32 -3.56 -8.08 -25.96
CA ALA A 32 -3.98 -8.20 -24.57
C ALA A 32 -5.21 -7.34 -24.27
N MET A 33 -5.26 -6.14 -24.86
CA MET A 33 -6.39 -5.23 -24.74
C MET A 33 -7.64 -5.74 -25.45
N PHE A 34 -7.50 -6.32 -26.64
CA PHE A 34 -8.59 -6.94 -27.38
C PHE A 34 -9.19 -8.15 -26.63
N GLU A 35 -8.34 -8.97 -26.02
CA GLU A 35 -8.76 -10.15 -25.26
C GLU A 35 -9.26 -9.82 -23.84
N GLY A 36 -9.09 -8.58 -23.36
CA GLY A 36 -9.50 -8.19 -22.02
C GLY A 36 -8.60 -8.75 -20.90
N ILE A 37 -7.33 -9.04 -21.22
CA ILE A 37 -6.38 -9.68 -20.30
C ILE A 37 -5.14 -8.80 -20.05
N CYS A 38 -4.53 -8.98 -18.89
CA CYS A 38 -3.29 -8.30 -18.53
C CYS A 38 -2.11 -8.83 -19.37
N PRO A 39 -1.29 -7.96 -20.00
CA PRO A 39 -0.16 -8.39 -20.81
C PRO A 39 0.97 -9.06 -20.00
N PHE A 40 0.99 -8.88 -18.67
CA PHE A 40 2.04 -9.41 -17.81
C PHE A 40 1.65 -10.73 -17.11
N CYS A 41 0.40 -10.83 -16.63
CA CYS A 41 -0.03 -11.97 -15.83
C CYS A 41 -1.28 -12.68 -16.38
N GLN A 42 -1.78 -12.27 -17.54
CA GLN A 42 -2.92 -12.86 -18.25
C GLN A 42 -4.24 -12.91 -17.47
N SER A 43 -4.29 -12.29 -16.28
CA SER A 43 -5.52 -12.13 -15.52
C SER A 43 -6.41 -11.08 -16.19
N GLN A 44 -7.73 -11.27 -16.14
CA GLN A 44 -8.67 -10.25 -16.62
C GLN A 44 -8.46 -8.94 -15.86
N PHE A 45 -8.42 -7.83 -16.60
CA PHE A 45 -8.46 -6.50 -16.00
C PHE A 45 -9.89 -6.03 -15.83
N LYS A 46 -10.11 -5.14 -14.86
CA LYS A 46 -11.35 -4.40 -14.72
C LYS A 46 -11.26 -3.09 -15.50
N GLN A 47 -12.41 -2.67 -16.02
CA GLN A 47 -12.54 -1.39 -16.71
C GLN A 47 -13.28 -0.37 -15.85
N TYR A 48 -12.74 0.84 -15.85
CA TYR A 48 -13.28 1.98 -15.16
C TYR A 48 -13.40 3.15 -16.12
N THR A 49 -14.45 3.94 -15.94
CA THR A 49 -14.72 5.13 -16.75
C THR A 49 -14.81 6.34 -15.83
N HIS A 50 -14.24 7.46 -16.27
CA HIS A 50 -14.49 8.73 -15.59
C HIS A 50 -15.80 9.32 -16.09
N ASP A 51 -16.63 9.83 -15.18
CA ASP A 51 -17.86 10.54 -15.54
C ASP A 51 -17.54 11.96 -16.01
N PRO A 52 -17.69 12.30 -17.30
CA PRO A 52 -17.37 13.62 -17.82
C PRO A 52 -18.24 14.74 -17.22
N SER A 53 -19.38 14.41 -16.59
CA SER A 53 -20.24 15.38 -15.92
C SER A 53 -19.63 15.93 -14.61
N LEU A 54 -18.59 15.28 -14.08
CA LEU A 54 -17.86 15.71 -12.89
C LEU A 54 -16.72 16.71 -13.21
N ASP A 55 -16.25 16.73 -14.46
CA ASP A 55 -15.28 17.73 -14.92
C ASP A 55 -16.01 19.06 -15.19
N PHE A 56 -16.14 19.91 -14.17
CA PHE A 56 -16.67 21.28 -14.30
C PHE A 56 -15.73 22.23 -15.07
N TYR A 57 -15.01 21.75 -16.09
CA TYR A 57 -14.27 22.62 -17.01
C TYR A 57 -15.18 23.14 -18.11
N LYS A 58 -15.80 24.28 -17.79
CA LYS A 58 -16.50 25.19 -18.71
C LYS A 58 -15.56 25.69 -19.82
N LYS A 59 -15.41 24.90 -20.88
CA LYS A 59 -15.31 25.42 -22.26
C LYS A 59 -16.17 24.50 -23.10
N GLN A 60 -17.27 25.01 -23.66
CA GLN A 60 -18.31 24.26 -24.39
C GLN A 60 -17.80 23.57 -25.68
N GLU A 61 -16.49 23.45 -25.86
CA GLU A 61 -15.83 23.01 -27.10
C GLU A 61 -14.89 21.81 -26.89
N GLU A 62 -14.66 21.33 -25.66
CA GLU A 62 -13.80 20.16 -25.38
C GLU A 62 -14.52 19.14 -24.50
N ILE A 63 -14.68 17.90 -25.00
CA ILE A 63 -15.15 16.76 -24.21
C ILE A 63 -13.97 15.82 -23.99
N MET A 64 -13.62 15.56 -22.73
CA MET A 64 -12.59 14.59 -22.37
C MET A 64 -13.25 13.33 -21.82
N ARG A 65 -12.91 12.18 -22.41
CA ARG A 65 -13.28 10.84 -21.93
C ARG A 65 -12.04 10.16 -21.40
N ARG A 66 -12.17 9.51 -20.24
CA ARG A 66 -11.06 8.76 -19.63
C ARG A 66 -11.51 7.33 -19.37
N ARG A 67 -10.70 6.36 -19.79
CA ARG A 67 -10.92 4.93 -19.56
C ARG A 67 -9.68 4.31 -18.94
N LEU A 68 -9.85 3.67 -17.79
CA LEU A 68 -8.78 2.99 -17.07
C LEU A 68 -9.02 1.49 -17.10
N HIS A 69 -8.02 0.75 -17.52
CA HIS A 69 -7.94 -0.71 -17.40
C HIS A 69 -6.96 -1.05 -16.30
N LEU A 70 -7.38 -1.84 -15.31
CA LEU A 70 -6.56 -2.18 -14.15
C LEU A 70 -6.56 -3.69 -13.89
N CYS A 71 -5.36 -4.26 -13.80
CA CYS A 71 -5.16 -5.64 -13.38
C CYS A 71 -5.04 -5.74 -11.86
N ASN A 72 -6.04 -6.30 -11.20
CA ASN A 72 -6.04 -6.49 -9.73
C ASN A 72 -5.03 -7.55 -9.25
N SER A 73 -4.47 -8.36 -10.15
CA SER A 73 -3.53 -9.43 -9.82
C SER A 73 -2.10 -8.90 -9.69
N CYS A 74 -1.59 -8.20 -10.71
CA CYS A 74 -0.22 -7.68 -10.72
C CYS A 74 -0.13 -6.15 -10.55
N GLY A 75 -1.25 -5.43 -10.60
CA GLY A 75 -1.28 -3.97 -10.48
C GLY A 75 -0.92 -3.20 -11.75
N TRP A 76 -0.77 -3.88 -12.89
CA TRP A 76 -0.60 -3.18 -14.17
C TRP A 76 -1.87 -2.41 -14.53
N TRP A 77 -1.71 -1.23 -15.12
CA TRP A 77 -2.83 -0.43 -15.62
C TRP A 77 -2.51 0.25 -16.95
N GLN A 78 -3.57 0.54 -17.70
CA GLN A 78 -3.55 1.39 -18.89
C GLN A 78 -4.62 2.46 -18.76
N LEU A 79 -4.26 3.71 -19.06
CA LEU A 79 -5.18 4.82 -19.16
C LEU A 79 -5.27 5.28 -20.62
N ASN A 80 -6.49 5.35 -21.13
CA ASN A 80 -6.80 5.96 -22.41
C ASN A 80 -7.53 7.28 -22.16
N LEU A 81 -6.95 8.37 -22.62
CA LEU A 81 -7.56 9.69 -22.65
C LEU A 81 -7.98 9.99 -24.08
N GLU A 82 -9.24 10.34 -24.29
CA GLU A 82 -9.77 10.81 -25.57
C GLU A 82 -10.29 12.23 -25.37
N ARG A 83 -9.89 13.16 -26.23
CA ARG A 83 -10.34 14.55 -26.25
C ARG A 83 -11.00 14.83 -27.57
N GLU A 84 -12.19 15.41 -27.50
CA GLU A 84 -13.01 15.75 -28.64
C GLU A 84 -13.16 17.27 -28.69
N PHE A 85 -12.67 17.90 -29.75
CA PHE A 85 -12.73 19.35 -29.93
C PHE A 85 -13.78 19.74 -30.96
N ALA A 86 -14.69 20.64 -30.60
CA ALA A 86 -15.62 21.26 -31.53
C ALA A 86 -14.88 22.29 -32.40
N GLY A 87 -14.70 21.99 -33.68
CA GLY A 87 -14.10 22.91 -34.64
C GLY A 87 -15.01 24.13 -34.90
N GLY A 88 -14.44 25.33 -34.83
CA GLY A 88 -15.15 26.57 -35.12
C GLY A 88 -15.73 26.59 -36.55
N GLY A 89 -17.02 26.92 -36.67
CA GLY A 89 -17.69 27.34 -37.91
C GLY A 89 -18.02 26.25 -38.94
N GLN A 90 -17.37 25.09 -38.91
CA GLN A 90 -17.73 23.92 -39.71
C GLN A 90 -17.55 22.67 -38.84
N LYS A 91 -18.51 21.74 -38.92
CA LYS A 91 -18.65 20.46 -38.16
C LYS A 91 -17.43 19.51 -38.23
N ARG A 92 -16.20 20.00 -38.02
CA ARG A 92 -15.00 19.20 -37.91
C ARG A 92 -14.77 18.98 -36.43
N VAL A 93 -14.93 17.72 -36.04
CA VAL A 93 -14.53 17.27 -34.71
C VAL A 93 -13.09 16.81 -34.85
N ALA A 94 -12.17 17.46 -34.12
CA ALA A 94 -10.82 16.95 -33.98
C ALA A 94 -10.79 15.99 -32.79
N PHE A 95 -10.16 14.83 -32.99
CA PHE A 95 -9.96 13.84 -31.94
C PHE A 95 -8.50 13.83 -31.56
N TRP A 96 -8.25 13.94 -30.27
CA TRP A 96 -6.95 13.69 -29.70
C TRP A 96 -7.01 12.52 -28.72
N TRP A 97 -6.02 11.64 -28.68
CA TRP A 97 -5.94 10.50 -27.80
C TRP A 97 -4.51 10.35 -27.28
N GLU A 98 -4.43 9.96 -26.01
CA GLU A 98 -3.18 9.67 -25.31
C GLU A 98 -3.33 8.32 -24.62
N LEU A 99 -2.32 7.46 -24.77
CA LEU A 99 -2.25 6.19 -24.06
C LEU A 99 -1.14 6.23 -23.03
N TYR A 100 -1.47 5.82 -21.81
CA TYR A 100 -0.52 5.71 -20.72
C TYR A 100 -0.49 4.27 -20.20
N HIS A 101 0.71 3.74 -20.01
CA HIS A 101 0.92 2.37 -19.53
C HIS A 101 1.78 2.35 -18.27
N ALA A 102 1.37 1.59 -17.26
CA ALA A 102 2.16 1.37 -16.06
C ALA A 102 3.47 0.64 -16.37
N ILE A 103 4.58 1.18 -15.88
CA ILE A 103 5.88 0.51 -15.80
C ILE A 103 5.95 -0.22 -14.46
N LEU A 104 6.04 -1.54 -14.54
CA LEU A 104 6.26 -2.42 -13.40
C LEU A 104 7.68 -2.98 -13.43
N VAL A 105 8.30 -3.08 -12.27
CA VAL A 105 9.62 -3.74 -12.12
C VAL A 105 9.51 -4.91 -11.16
N HIS A 106 10.31 -5.94 -11.41
CA HIS A 106 10.43 -7.07 -10.49
C HIS A 106 11.29 -6.67 -9.29
N VAL A 107 10.75 -6.93 -8.10
CA VAL A 107 11.41 -6.67 -6.83
C VAL A 107 11.37 -7.94 -5.98
N ASP A 108 12.51 -8.31 -5.40
CA ASP A 108 12.58 -9.37 -4.40
C ASP A 108 12.14 -8.83 -3.03
N ILE A 109 10.93 -9.15 -2.60
CA ILE A 109 10.37 -8.67 -1.33
C ILE A 109 11.02 -9.32 -0.08
N SER A 110 11.83 -10.36 -0.27
CA SER A 110 12.56 -11.03 0.82
C SER A 110 13.93 -10.39 1.10
N SER A 111 14.42 -9.56 0.18
CA SER A 111 15.73 -8.92 0.21
C SER A 111 15.84 -7.83 1.28
N ASP A 112 16.99 -7.72 1.94
CA ASP A 112 17.30 -6.59 2.84
C ASP A 112 17.40 -5.24 2.12
N ASN A 113 17.57 -5.25 0.79
CA ASN A 113 17.70 -4.05 -0.02
C ASN A 113 16.37 -3.55 -0.59
N VAL A 114 15.26 -4.25 -0.34
CA VAL A 114 13.95 -3.80 -0.83
C VAL A 114 13.59 -2.45 -0.21
N LEU A 115 13.10 -1.53 -1.04
CA LEU A 115 12.64 -0.22 -0.58
C LEU A 115 11.35 -0.38 0.24
N LEU A 116 11.24 0.41 1.31
CA LEU A 116 10.07 0.34 2.19
C LEU A 116 8.77 0.67 1.45
N GLU A 117 8.78 1.65 0.55
CA GLU A 117 7.61 2.03 -0.25
C GLU A 117 7.16 0.91 -1.21
N ASP A 118 8.10 0.12 -1.73
CA ASP A 118 7.78 -1.04 -2.57
C ASP A 118 7.09 -2.14 -1.75
N LEU A 119 7.56 -2.38 -0.53
CA LEU A 119 6.92 -3.31 0.40
C LEU A 119 5.52 -2.84 0.80
N LYS A 120 5.36 -1.56 1.17
CA LYS A 120 4.06 -0.99 1.55
C LYS A 120 3.04 -1.18 0.43
N THR A 121 3.40 -0.78 -0.79
CA THR A 121 2.57 -0.93 -1.99
C THR A 121 2.18 -2.38 -2.25
N ASN A 122 3.15 -3.31 -2.21
CA ASN A 122 2.88 -4.72 -2.44
C ASN A 122 1.96 -5.31 -1.35
N LEU A 123 2.24 -5.01 -0.08
CA LEU A 123 1.51 -5.60 1.05
C LEU A 123 0.10 -5.05 1.21
N ALA A 124 -0.16 -3.79 0.83
CA ALA A 124 -1.52 -3.26 0.78
C ALA A 124 -2.39 -4.00 -0.25
N ARG A 125 -1.80 -4.39 -1.40
CA ARG A 125 -2.49 -5.19 -2.42
C ARG A 125 -2.57 -6.67 -2.05
N ARG A 126 -1.50 -7.23 -1.50
CA ARG A 126 -1.34 -8.66 -1.22
C ARG A 126 -0.73 -8.91 0.15
N TRP A 127 -1.57 -8.75 1.19
CA TRP A 127 -1.15 -8.92 2.58
C TRP A 127 -0.54 -10.28 2.92
N ASP A 128 -0.88 -11.35 2.19
CA ASP A 128 -0.28 -12.68 2.40
C ASP A 128 1.22 -12.73 2.11
N ASP A 129 1.74 -11.79 1.34
CA ASP A 129 3.18 -11.68 1.10
C ASP A 129 3.98 -11.26 2.34
N ARG A 130 3.31 -10.80 3.41
CA ARG A 130 3.94 -10.53 4.71
C ARG A 130 4.70 -11.75 5.25
N LYS A 131 4.37 -12.96 4.79
CA LYS A 131 5.04 -14.22 5.15
C LYS A 131 6.42 -14.35 4.53
N TYR A 132 6.76 -13.55 3.52
CA TYR A 132 8.02 -13.64 2.78
C TYR A 132 9.06 -12.56 3.14
N ILE A 133 8.64 -11.43 3.73
CA ILE A 133 9.58 -10.38 4.17
C ILE A 133 10.47 -10.89 5.31
N ASN A 134 11.70 -10.43 5.46
CA ASN A 134 12.52 -10.84 6.60
C ASN A 134 12.14 -10.09 7.90
N ALA A 135 12.75 -10.45 9.04
CA ALA A 135 12.44 -9.85 10.34
C ALA A 135 12.75 -8.35 10.38
N GLN A 136 13.93 -7.96 9.86
CA GLN A 136 14.36 -6.57 9.77
C GLN A 136 13.35 -5.72 8.99
N LYS A 137 12.87 -6.23 7.85
CA LYS A 137 11.87 -5.55 7.01
C LYS A 137 10.49 -5.50 7.64
N ALA A 138 10.12 -6.49 8.46
CA ALA A 138 8.90 -6.39 9.26
C ALA A 138 8.99 -5.26 10.29
N GLU A 139 10.15 -5.08 10.93
CA GLU A 139 10.39 -3.94 11.82
C GLU A 139 10.43 -2.60 11.06
N ASP A 140 11.07 -2.53 9.88
CA ASP A 140 11.06 -1.32 9.03
C ASP A 140 9.64 -0.91 8.67
N LEU A 141 8.83 -1.89 8.27
CA LEU A 141 7.44 -1.70 7.90
C LEU A 141 6.64 -1.14 9.07
N VAL A 142 6.74 -1.76 10.24
CA VAL A 142 6.04 -1.28 11.44
C VAL A 142 6.55 0.10 11.83
N ALA A 143 7.86 0.34 11.83
CA ALA A 143 8.42 1.65 12.17
C ALA A 143 7.90 2.76 11.25
N GLY A 144 7.86 2.53 9.94
CA GLY A 144 7.30 3.47 8.97
C GLY A 144 5.81 3.75 9.21
N ILE A 145 5.01 2.70 9.43
CA ILE A 145 3.57 2.84 9.69
C ILE A 145 3.31 3.60 11.00
N LEU A 146 4.01 3.27 12.09
CA LEU A 146 3.81 3.94 13.38
C LEU A 146 4.30 5.38 13.36
N LYS A 147 5.40 5.68 12.66
CA LYS A 147 5.89 7.05 12.45
C LYS A 147 4.81 7.92 11.84
N GLU A 148 4.14 7.45 10.80
CA GLU A 148 3.07 8.19 10.13
C GLU A 148 1.80 8.24 10.98
N HIS A 149 1.41 7.12 11.60
CA HIS A 149 0.19 7.04 12.39
C HIS A 149 0.21 7.94 13.63
N TYR A 150 1.30 7.91 14.40
CA TYR A 150 1.44 8.71 15.62
C TYR A 150 2.09 10.07 15.38
N ARG A 151 2.57 10.35 14.16
CA ARG A 151 3.29 11.60 13.81
C ARG A 151 4.44 11.88 14.78
N CYS A 152 5.29 10.88 14.97
CA CYS A 152 6.39 10.90 15.93
C CYS A 152 7.65 10.27 15.32
N ASP A 153 8.79 10.42 15.98
CA ASP A 153 10.01 9.74 15.57
C ASP A 153 10.05 8.31 16.10
N VAL A 154 10.58 7.40 15.27
CA VAL A 154 10.72 5.99 15.62
C VAL A 154 12.20 5.61 15.53
N HIS A 155 12.74 5.11 16.64
CA HIS A 155 14.13 4.68 16.75
C HIS A 155 14.18 3.16 16.90
N ARG A 156 15.12 2.52 16.21
CA ARG A 156 15.45 1.12 16.47
C ARG A 156 16.33 1.01 17.70
N VAL A 157 16.17 -0.10 18.42
CA VAL A 157 16.95 -0.39 19.62
C VAL A 157 18.41 -0.76 19.28
N THR A 158 18.76 -1.01 18.01
CA THR A 158 20.08 -1.54 17.62
C THR A 158 21.24 -0.55 17.77
N ALA A 159 21.90 -0.58 18.93
CA ALA A 159 23.34 -0.33 19.05
C ALA A 159 24.16 -1.62 19.14
N ASN A 160 23.59 -2.80 19.44
CA ASN A 160 24.33 -4.07 19.47
C ASN A 160 23.49 -5.25 18.97
N ALA A 161 23.77 -5.73 17.75
CA ALA A 161 23.12 -6.89 17.13
C ALA A 161 23.34 -8.24 17.87
N ASN A 162 23.97 -8.23 19.05
CA ASN A 162 24.27 -9.41 19.87
C ASN A 162 23.65 -9.38 21.28
N SER A 163 22.89 -8.34 21.66
CA SER A 163 22.07 -8.40 22.88
C SER A 163 20.62 -8.65 22.49
N ALA A 164 20.08 -9.78 22.96
CA ALA A 164 18.65 -10.03 22.91
C ALA A 164 18.01 -9.05 23.90
N ASP A 165 17.68 -7.84 23.43
CA ASP A 165 17.18 -6.75 24.26
C ASP A 165 15.74 -7.01 24.68
N GLY A 166 15.57 -7.94 25.63
CA GLY A 166 14.42 -8.08 26.52
C GLY A 166 13.04 -8.35 25.88
N GLY A 167 12.91 -8.26 24.56
CA GLY A 167 11.64 -8.19 23.86
C GLY A 167 11.20 -6.78 23.44
N ILE A 168 12.08 -5.79 23.32
CA ILE A 168 11.78 -4.46 22.75
C ILE A 168 12.57 -4.29 21.44
N ASP A 169 11.88 -3.92 20.36
CA ASP A 169 12.46 -3.79 19.01
C ASP A 169 12.54 -2.32 18.55
N LEU A 170 11.57 -1.47 18.93
CA LEU A 170 11.51 -0.04 18.57
C LEU A 170 11.16 0.86 19.77
N PHE A 171 11.49 2.15 19.65
CA PHE A 171 11.05 3.23 20.53
C PHE A 171 10.31 4.30 19.75
N LEU A 172 9.21 4.81 20.29
CA LEU A 172 8.55 6.02 19.80
C LEU A 172 8.99 7.19 20.67
N ALA A 173 9.45 8.26 20.02
CA ALA A 173 9.92 9.48 20.65
C ALA A 173 9.09 10.68 20.18
N GLU A 174 8.83 11.61 21.10
CA GLU A 174 8.31 12.94 20.75
C GLU A 174 9.37 13.75 19.97
N ASP A 175 8.96 14.86 19.35
CA ASP A 175 9.86 15.77 18.60
C ASP A 175 11.06 16.29 19.42
N ASN A 176 10.93 16.30 20.76
CA ASN A 176 11.99 16.68 21.69
C ASN A 176 13.00 15.54 21.99
N GLY A 177 12.84 14.38 21.36
CA GLY A 177 13.66 13.17 21.55
C GLY A 177 13.30 12.33 22.77
N LYS A 178 12.26 12.69 23.54
CA LYS A 178 11.82 11.92 24.70
C LYS A 178 11.10 10.65 24.26
N ILE A 179 11.66 9.49 24.62
CA ILE A 179 11.01 8.19 24.41
C ILE A 179 9.76 8.13 25.30
N HIS A 180 8.61 7.84 24.70
CA HIS A 180 7.34 7.71 25.41
C HIS A 180 6.71 6.32 25.28
N SER A 181 7.06 5.52 24.26
CA SER A 181 6.59 4.13 24.14
C SER A 181 7.70 3.19 23.70
N ALA A 182 7.66 1.96 24.22
CA ALA A 182 8.43 0.83 23.69
C ALA A 182 7.54 -0.04 22.79
N VAL A 183 8.12 -0.66 21.76
CA VAL A 183 7.39 -1.47 20.80
C VAL A 183 8.05 -2.83 20.63
N GLN A 184 7.24 -3.87 20.58
CA GLN A 184 7.66 -5.19 20.13
C GLN A 184 7.00 -5.54 18.80
N VAL A 185 7.80 -6.06 17.86
CA VAL A 185 7.36 -6.54 16.55
C VAL A 185 7.52 -8.06 16.49
N LYS A 186 6.44 -8.77 16.19
CA LYS A 186 6.46 -10.21 15.93
C LYS A 186 5.99 -10.57 14.54
N ARG A 187 6.94 -10.98 13.70
CA ARG A 187 6.68 -11.58 12.40
C ARG A 187 6.23 -13.03 12.56
N ARG A 188 5.11 -13.40 11.92
CA ARG A 188 4.59 -14.77 11.81
C ARG A 188 4.51 -15.21 10.35
N ILE A 189 4.94 -16.45 10.10
CA ILE A 189 4.96 -17.07 8.77
C ILE A 189 3.82 -18.09 8.65
N ASP A 190 3.67 -18.91 9.68
CA ASP A 190 2.89 -20.14 9.74
C ASP A 190 1.71 -20.07 10.73
N ARG A 191 1.61 -18.98 11.50
CA ARG A 191 0.60 -18.81 12.53
C ARG A 191 -0.23 -17.56 12.26
N ASP A 192 -1.54 -17.75 12.18
CA ASP A 192 -2.51 -16.66 12.03
C ASP A 192 -2.99 -16.10 13.38
N VAL A 193 -2.64 -16.74 14.50
CA VAL A 193 -3.05 -16.33 15.85
C VAL A 193 -1.83 -16.07 16.75
N GLU A 194 -1.77 -14.87 17.33
CA GLU A 194 -0.74 -14.49 18.30
C GLU A 194 -1.13 -14.90 19.73
N SER A 195 -0.18 -15.51 20.44
CA SER A 195 -0.45 -16.14 21.72
C SER A 195 -0.35 -15.17 22.90
N VAL A 196 -1.10 -15.43 23.96
CA VAL A 196 -1.02 -14.66 25.21
C VAL A 196 0.35 -14.71 25.88
N LYS A 197 1.13 -15.78 25.63
CA LYS A 197 2.48 -15.93 26.19
C LYS A 197 3.38 -14.78 25.74
N GLU A 198 3.37 -14.48 24.45
CA GLU A 198 4.23 -13.45 23.87
C GLU A 198 3.86 -12.06 24.38
N VAL A 199 2.56 -11.76 24.45
CA VAL A 199 2.07 -10.49 25.00
C VAL A 199 2.45 -10.34 26.47
N ARG A 200 2.38 -11.42 27.28
CA ARG A 200 2.80 -11.38 28.68
C ARG A 200 4.31 -11.22 28.84
N ASN A 201 5.11 -11.83 27.95
CA ASN A 201 6.55 -11.63 27.94
C ASN A 201 6.91 -10.16 27.68
N PHE A 202 6.22 -9.52 26.73
CA PHE A 202 6.39 -8.09 26.47
C PHE A 202 6.02 -7.21 27.66
N VAL A 203 4.88 -7.48 28.32
CA VAL A 203 4.52 -6.79 29.56
C VAL A 203 5.61 -6.92 30.61
N GLY A 204 6.22 -8.10 30.75
CA GLY A 204 7.37 -8.31 31.63
C GLY A 204 8.56 -7.42 31.26
N ALA A 205 8.89 -7.33 29.97
CA ALA A 205 9.96 -6.46 29.47
C ALA A 205 9.70 -4.99 29.78
N LEU A 206 8.49 -4.49 29.52
CA LEU A 206 8.09 -3.11 29.81
C LEU A 206 8.27 -2.76 31.28
N LEU A 207 7.86 -3.67 32.18
CA LEU A 207 7.98 -3.46 33.62
C LEU A 207 9.44 -3.48 34.10
N LEU A 208 10.28 -4.35 33.53
CA LEU A 208 11.70 -4.42 33.86
C LEU A 208 12.46 -3.17 33.40
N GLU A 209 12.11 -2.65 32.23
CA GLU A 209 12.73 -1.46 31.63
C GLU A 209 12.07 -0.13 32.06
N GLY A 210 11.01 -0.19 32.89
CA GLY A 210 10.36 0.99 33.46
C GLY A 210 9.52 1.81 32.48
N PHE A 211 9.01 1.20 31.40
CA PHE A 211 8.11 1.86 30.46
C PHE A 211 6.67 1.90 30.99
N GLU A 212 6.02 3.06 30.86
CA GLU A 212 4.60 3.25 31.20
C GLU A 212 3.68 3.00 30.00
N ARG A 213 4.21 2.92 28.77
CA ARG A 213 3.45 2.62 27.56
C ARG A 213 4.17 1.63 26.65
N GLY A 214 3.43 0.63 26.17
CA GLY A 214 3.93 -0.37 25.24
C GLY A 214 2.98 -0.64 24.09
N ILE A 215 3.54 -0.92 22.91
CA ILE A 215 2.78 -1.32 21.71
C ILE A 215 3.29 -2.69 21.25
N PHE A 216 2.41 -3.68 21.21
CA PHE A 216 2.74 -5.00 20.68
C PHE A 216 2.16 -5.13 19.28
N VAL A 217 3.03 -5.28 18.28
CA VAL A 217 2.66 -5.43 16.88
C VAL A 217 2.96 -6.84 16.39
N THR A 218 2.02 -7.48 15.69
CA THR A 218 2.23 -8.80 15.10
C THR A 218 1.72 -8.85 13.66
N THR A 219 2.39 -9.64 12.81
CA THR A 219 1.87 -9.95 11.47
C THR A 219 0.91 -11.13 11.47
N ALA A 220 0.66 -11.76 12.63
CA ALA A 220 -0.44 -12.71 12.79
C ALA A 220 -1.77 -12.02 12.50
N THR A 221 -2.71 -12.69 11.84
CA THR A 221 -4.00 -12.09 11.50
C THR A 221 -4.72 -11.51 12.71
N ARG A 222 -4.69 -12.21 13.86
CA ARG A 222 -5.37 -11.78 15.08
C ARG A 222 -4.64 -12.20 16.34
N PHE A 223 -4.96 -11.57 17.46
CA PHE A 223 -4.61 -12.07 18.79
C PHE A 223 -5.57 -13.18 19.26
N SER A 224 -5.05 -14.09 20.09
CA SER A 224 -5.90 -15.03 20.84
C SER A 224 -6.80 -14.30 21.85
N THR A 225 -7.97 -14.85 22.16
CA THR A 225 -8.90 -14.26 23.14
C THR A 225 -8.24 -13.97 24.50
N PRO A 226 -7.35 -14.82 25.05
CA PRO A 226 -6.65 -14.49 26.28
C PRO A 226 -5.65 -13.33 26.12
N ALA A 227 -5.01 -13.19 24.95
CA ALA A 227 -4.10 -12.07 24.67
C ALA A 227 -4.85 -10.73 24.61
N GLN A 228 -6.02 -10.69 23.96
CA GLN A 228 -6.88 -9.50 23.88
C GLN A 228 -7.37 -8.99 25.25
N LYS A 229 -7.38 -9.86 26.27
CA LYS A 229 -7.75 -9.49 27.64
C LYS A 229 -6.59 -8.87 28.44
N VAL A 230 -5.34 -8.97 27.96
CA VAL A 230 -4.16 -8.48 28.70
C VAL A 230 -4.20 -6.96 28.88
N PRO A 231 -4.43 -6.12 27.85
CA PRO A 231 -4.55 -4.66 28.02
C PRO A 231 -5.63 -4.24 29.03
N LYS A 232 -6.67 -5.06 29.18
CA LYS A 232 -7.83 -4.79 30.05
C LYS A 232 -7.62 -5.31 31.48
N ASN A 233 -6.44 -5.86 31.79
CA ASN A 233 -6.17 -6.39 33.11
C ASN A 233 -5.98 -5.24 34.11
N PRO A 234 -6.80 -5.15 35.18
CA PRO A 234 -6.74 -4.04 36.14
C PRO A 234 -5.41 -3.96 36.90
N ASN A 235 -4.61 -5.04 36.91
CA ASN A 235 -3.28 -4.99 37.50
C ASN A 235 -2.29 -4.13 36.70
N LEU A 236 -2.49 -3.92 35.40
CA LEU A 236 -1.62 -3.03 34.61
C LEU A 236 -1.74 -1.58 35.08
N ALA A 237 -2.95 -1.13 35.42
CA ALA A 237 -3.18 0.20 35.97
C ALA A 237 -2.43 0.45 37.29
N LYS A 238 -2.19 -0.59 38.10
CA LYS A 238 -1.38 -0.48 39.32
C LYS A 238 0.08 -0.13 39.04
N TYR A 239 0.58 -0.54 37.87
CA TYR A 239 1.93 -0.23 37.38
C TYR A 239 1.95 0.96 36.43
N LYS A 240 0.82 1.68 36.28
CA LYS A 240 0.64 2.76 35.28
C LYS A 240 1.02 2.32 33.85
N LEU A 241 0.84 1.04 33.54
CA LEU A 241 1.23 0.48 32.26
C LEU A 241 0.04 0.46 31.30
N GLU A 242 0.15 1.21 30.21
CA GLU A 242 -0.76 1.16 29.07
C GLU A 242 -0.21 0.23 27.98
N LEU A 243 -1.04 -0.70 27.51
CA LEU A 243 -0.66 -1.67 26.49
C LEU A 243 -1.60 -1.59 25.29
N GLU A 244 -1.03 -1.32 24.13
CA GLU A 244 -1.72 -1.35 22.84
C GLU A 244 -1.37 -2.62 22.07
N LEU A 245 -2.34 -3.21 21.38
CA LEU A 245 -2.16 -4.43 20.59
C LEU A 245 -2.55 -4.16 19.14
N ILE A 246 -1.62 -4.40 18.20
CA ILE A 246 -1.82 -4.24 16.76
C ILE A 246 -1.60 -5.60 16.10
N ASP A 247 -2.68 -6.23 15.64
CA ASP A 247 -2.60 -7.47 14.86
C ASP A 247 -2.51 -7.17 13.37
N GLY A 248 -2.39 -8.22 12.56
CA GLY A 248 -2.17 -8.12 11.13
C GLY A 248 -3.36 -7.51 10.37
N GLU A 249 -4.58 -7.64 10.89
CA GLU A 249 -5.74 -6.94 10.32
C GLU A 249 -5.63 -5.44 10.56
N MET A 250 -5.40 -5.02 11.81
CA MET A 250 -5.25 -3.60 12.11
C MET A 250 -3.99 -2.99 11.46
N LEU A 251 -2.89 -3.74 11.39
CA LEU A 251 -1.67 -3.31 10.73
C LEU A 251 -1.87 -3.10 9.22
N LEU A 252 -2.67 -3.95 8.56
CA LEU A 252 -3.03 -3.76 7.15
C LEU A 252 -3.87 -2.50 6.95
N GLU A 253 -4.82 -2.22 7.86
CA GLU A 253 -5.61 -0.99 7.79
C GLU A 253 -4.73 0.24 7.96
N LEU A 254 -3.86 0.27 8.98
CA LEU A 254 -2.90 1.35 9.19
C LEU A 254 -1.95 1.51 7.98
N LEU A 255 -1.50 0.41 7.38
CA LEU A 255 -0.69 0.42 6.17
C LEU A 255 -1.42 1.13 5.02
N LYS A 256 -2.69 0.82 4.77
CA LYS A 256 -3.46 1.46 3.69
C LYS A 256 -3.60 2.96 3.90
N TYR A 257 -3.77 3.42 5.15
CA TYR A 257 -3.79 4.86 5.47
C TYR A 257 -2.40 5.53 5.37
N SER A 258 -1.31 4.77 5.53
CA SER A 258 0.07 5.25 5.38
C SER A 258 0.52 5.38 3.93
N ILE A 259 -0.24 4.83 2.97
CA ILE A 259 0.07 4.99 1.55
C ILE A 259 -0.29 6.42 1.15
N SER A 260 0.74 7.25 1.09
CA SER A 260 0.61 8.60 0.57
C SER A 260 0.68 8.61 -0.96
N SER A 261 0.06 9.63 -1.55
CA SER A 261 0.24 9.94 -2.98
C SER A 261 1.68 10.38 -3.32
N SER A 262 2.49 10.67 -2.29
CA SER A 262 3.87 11.15 -2.43
C SER A 262 4.73 10.08 -3.11
N GLY A 263 5.08 10.32 -4.37
CA GLY A 263 5.91 9.40 -5.18
C GLY A 263 5.14 8.57 -6.20
N LEU A 264 3.80 8.65 -6.24
CA LEU A 264 3.03 8.15 -7.38
C LEU A 264 3.23 9.09 -8.58
N SER A 265 3.93 8.59 -9.59
CA SER A 265 3.90 9.20 -10.90
C SER A 265 2.52 8.93 -11.51
N LEU A 266 1.72 9.96 -11.77
CA LEU A 266 0.44 9.84 -12.46
C LEU A 266 0.41 10.81 -13.65
N PRO A 267 -0.31 10.47 -14.73
CA PRO A 267 -0.55 11.41 -15.83
C PRO A 267 -1.11 12.74 -15.30
N VAL A 268 -0.67 13.88 -15.86
CA VAL A 268 -1.00 15.23 -15.35
C VAL A 268 -2.50 15.49 -15.19
N SER A 269 -3.33 14.82 -15.99
CA SER A 269 -4.79 14.94 -15.95
C SER A 269 -5.47 14.10 -14.86
N ILE A 270 -4.72 13.31 -14.10
CA ILE A 270 -5.20 12.38 -13.06
C ILE A 270 -4.48 12.66 -11.75
N ASP A 271 -5.24 12.72 -10.66
CA ASP A 271 -4.73 12.72 -9.30
C ASP A 271 -5.28 11.54 -8.49
N CYS A 272 -4.79 11.40 -7.26
CA CYS A 272 -5.20 10.33 -6.35
C CYS A 272 -6.68 10.37 -5.97
N SER A 273 -7.34 11.53 -6.05
CA SER A 273 -8.75 11.73 -5.73
C SER A 273 -9.68 11.60 -6.93
N THR A 274 -9.12 11.46 -8.14
CA THR A 274 -9.91 11.35 -9.37
C THR A 274 -10.87 10.18 -9.27
N SER A 275 -12.13 10.46 -9.55
CA SER A 275 -13.25 9.54 -9.38
C SER A 275 -13.45 8.65 -10.60
N TRP A 276 -13.69 7.37 -10.37
CA TRP A 276 -13.81 6.33 -11.39
C TRP A 276 -15.03 5.46 -11.15
N LEU A 277 -15.91 5.35 -12.14
CA LEU A 277 -17.04 4.42 -12.13
C LEU A 277 -16.57 3.06 -12.66
N CYS A 278 -16.69 2.02 -11.85
CA CYS A 278 -16.43 0.64 -12.26
C CYS A 278 -17.55 0.17 -13.20
N ASN A 279 -17.18 -0.41 -14.34
CA ASN A 279 -18.17 -0.85 -15.32
C ASN A 279 -18.95 -2.09 -14.85
N ASP A 280 -18.35 -2.93 -14.00
CA ASP A 280 -18.93 -4.20 -13.56
C ASP A 280 -19.94 -4.00 -12.41
N ASP A 281 -19.54 -3.30 -11.35
CA ASP A 281 -20.34 -3.16 -10.12
C ASP A 281 -21.01 -1.79 -9.97
N ARG A 282 -20.75 -0.85 -10.89
CA ARG A 282 -21.29 0.51 -10.90
C ARG A 282 -20.98 1.31 -9.64
N LYS A 283 -19.95 0.92 -8.88
CA LYS A 283 -19.45 1.70 -7.74
C LYS A 283 -18.38 2.68 -8.18
N THR A 284 -18.25 3.74 -7.40
CA THR A 284 -17.26 4.78 -7.60
C THR A 284 -16.05 4.54 -6.70
N TYR A 285 -14.86 4.72 -7.26
CA TYR A 285 -13.57 4.55 -6.58
C TYR A 285 -12.68 5.75 -6.86
N SER A 286 -11.82 6.14 -5.92
CA SER A 286 -10.74 7.09 -6.22
C SER A 286 -9.58 6.39 -6.92
N THR A 287 -8.73 7.13 -7.63
CA THR A 287 -7.48 6.57 -8.21
C THR A 287 -6.64 5.86 -7.14
N LEU A 288 -6.56 6.41 -5.92
CA LEU A 288 -5.83 5.79 -4.82
C LEU A 288 -6.43 4.44 -4.43
N ASP A 289 -7.75 4.37 -4.28
CA ASP A 289 -8.46 3.10 -3.98
C ASP A 289 -8.22 2.06 -5.07
N LEU A 290 -8.12 2.47 -6.33
CA LEU A 290 -7.88 1.55 -7.44
C LEU A 290 -6.44 1.04 -7.48
N LEU A 291 -5.46 1.91 -7.29
CA LEU A 291 -4.04 1.50 -7.34
C LEU A 291 -3.62 0.73 -6.07
N PHE A 292 -4.28 0.99 -4.94
CA PHE A 292 -4.03 0.39 -3.64
C PHE A 292 -5.33 -0.05 -2.98
N PRO A 293 -6.00 -1.10 -3.49
CA PRO A 293 -7.31 -1.49 -3.04
C PRO A 293 -7.33 -1.90 -1.57
N SER A 294 -7.88 -1.00 -0.76
CA SER A 294 -8.47 -1.32 0.53
C SER A 294 -9.68 -2.21 0.26
N LYS A 295 -9.57 -3.52 0.52
CA LYS A 295 -10.76 -4.38 0.49
C LYS A 295 -11.93 -3.76 1.25
#